data_AF-A0A454TYJ9-F1
#
_entry.id   AF-A0A454TYJ9-F1
#
_cell.length_a   1.000
_cell.length_b   1.000
_cell.length_c   1.000
_cell.angle_alpha   90.00
_cell.angle_beta   90.00
_cell.angle_gamma   90.00
#
_symmetry.space_group_name_H-M   'P 1'
#
loop_
_entity.id
_entity.type
_entity.pdbx_description
1 polymer ?
#
loop_
_entity_poly.entity_id
_entity_poly.type
_entity_poly.pdbx_seq_one_letter_code
_entity_poly.pdbx_strand_id
1 'polypeptide(L)' 'MPIIHTSLCLAERVEVGPVHFGKYVYNDETRVFATQDVTICMKDGSPLKLTIHLGEGCTALAAGEAVVLPSPEEVVA' A
#
# COMPACT_ATOMS: atom_id res chain seq x y z
N MET A 1 -2.57 -1.19 19.43
CA MET A 1 -2.30 -1.25 17.98
C MET A 1 -1.32 -0.14 17.65
N PRO A 2 -0.16 -0.45 17.04
CA PRO A 2 0.71 0.60 16.51
C PRO A 2 -0.01 1.28 15.34
N ILE A 3 -0.07 2.60 15.37
CA ILE A 3 -0.58 3.41 14.26
C ILE A 3 0.64 4.04 13.60
N ILE A 4 0.79 3.83 12.29
CA ILE A 4 1.85 4.49 11.52
C ILE A 4 1.24 5.73 10.90
N HIS A 5 1.60 6.92 11.41
CA HIS A 5 1.38 8.18 10.73
C HIS A 5 2.68 8.59 10.04
N THR A 6 2.67 8.57 8.72
CA THR A 6 3.82 8.99 7.91
C THR A 6 3.34 9.70 6.65
N SER A 7 4.19 10.56 6.11
CA SER A 7 3.95 11.30 4.86
C SER A 7 5.23 11.32 4.06
N LEU A 8 5.11 11.17 2.74
CA LEU A 8 6.20 11.34 1.79
C LEU A 8 5.99 12.66 1.05
N CYS A 9 7.06 13.42 0.83
CA CYS A 9 6.96 14.71 0.16
C CYS A 9 6.52 14.61 -1.31
N LEU A 10 6.92 13.54 -2.01
CA LEU A 10 6.53 13.29 -3.40
C LEU A 10 6.68 11.80 -3.76
N ALA A 11 5.62 11.19 -4.28
CA ALA A 11 5.68 9.91 -4.98
C ALA A 11 5.49 10.14 -6.48
N GLU A 12 6.39 9.64 -7.32
CA GLU A 12 6.23 9.72 -8.77
C GLU A 12 5.25 8.69 -9.29
N ARG A 13 5.28 7.50 -8.70
CA ARG A 13 4.38 6.40 -9.05
C ARG A 13 4.07 5.57 -7.81
N VAL A 14 2.81 5.14 -7.70
CA VAL A 14 2.37 4.19 -6.68
C VAL A 14 1.77 2.99 -7.40
N GLU A 15 2.29 1.81 -7.08
CA GLU A 15 1.83 0.55 -7.63
C GLU A 15 1.26 -0.30 -6.51
N VAL A 16 0.02 -0.75 -6.69
CA VAL A 16 -0.64 -1.69 -5.79
C VAL A 16 -0.54 -3.08 -6.42
N GLY A 17 0.17 -3.99 -5.77
CA GLY A 17 0.34 -5.37 -6.22
C GLY A 17 -0.90 -6.24 -5.96
N PRO A 18 -0.93 -7.48 -6.49
CA PRO A 18 -2.02 -8.41 -6.22
C PRO A 18 -2.00 -8.89 -4.76
N VAL A 19 -3.13 -9.42 -4.30
CA VAL A 19 -3.21 -10.13 -3.01
C VAL A 19 -2.51 -11.48 -3.13
N HIS A 20 -1.58 -11.75 -2.22
CA HIS A 20 -0.89 -13.02 -2.10
C HIS A 20 -1.40 -13.76 -0.86
N PHE A 21 -1.62 -15.06 -0.99
CA PHE A 21 -2.03 -15.92 0.12
C PHE A 21 -0.87 -16.82 0.52
N GLY A 22 -0.59 -16.85 1.81
CA GLY A 22 0.42 -17.71 2.41
C GLY A 22 -0.16 -18.57 3.53
N LYS A 23 0.60 -19.58 3.93
CA LYS A 23 0.30 -20.39 5.11
C LYS A 23 1.57 -20.69 5.91
N TYR A 24 1.42 -20.84 7.21
CA TYR A 24 2.49 -21.27 8.10
C TYR A 24 1.94 -22.20 9.17
N VAL A 25 2.80 -23.04 9.74
CA VAL A 25 2.44 -23.93 10.85
C VAL A 25 2.98 -23.31 12.13
N TYR A 26 2.12 -23.17 13.14
CA TYR A 26 2.48 -22.68 14.45
C TYR A 26 1.71 -23.47 15.51
N ASN A 27 2.43 -24.12 16.43
CA ASN A 27 1.87 -25.02 17.46
C ASN A 27 0.93 -26.08 16.87
N ASP A 28 1.38 -26.83 15.85
CA ASP A 28 0.62 -27.86 15.14
C ASP A 28 -0.66 -27.39 14.42
N GLU A 29 -0.95 -26.09 14.44
CA GLU A 29 -2.04 -25.48 13.69
C GLU A 29 -1.52 -24.87 12.39
N THR A 30 -2.22 -25.15 11.27
CA THR A 30 -1.98 -24.45 10.01
C THR A 30 -2.77 -23.15 10.00
N ARG A 31 -2.07 -22.03 9.87
CA ARG A 31 -2.66 -20.70 9.74
C ARG A 31 -2.46 -20.17 8.33
N VAL A 32 -3.46 -19.45 7.83
CA VAL A 32 -3.41 -18.75 6.54
C VAL A 32 -3.35 -17.26 6.78
N PHE A 33 -2.73 -16.54 5.85
CA PHE A 33 -2.69 -15.09 5.86
C PHE A 33 -2.73 -14.56 4.43
N ALA A 34 -3.19 -13.32 4.30
CA ALA A 34 -3.15 -12.58 3.06
C ALA A 34 -2.18 -11.39 3.21
N THR A 35 -1.39 -11.13 2.18
CA THR A 35 -0.58 -9.91 2.08
C THR A 35 -0.82 -9.19 0.77
N GLN A 36 -0.61 -7.88 0.78
CA GLN A 36 -0.58 -7.07 -0.42
C GLN A 36 0.56 -6.07 -0.34
N ASP A 37 1.26 -5.88 -1.46
CA ASP A 37 2.38 -4.97 -1.55
C ASP A 37 1.94 -3.63 -2.15
N VAL A 38 2.40 -2.54 -1.56
CA VAL A 38 2.33 -1.18 -2.12
C VAL A 38 3.76 -0.71 -2.37
N THR A 39 4.09 -0.47 -3.64
CA THR A 39 5.40 0.04 -4.05
C THR A 39 5.26 1.52 -4.39
N ILE A 40 6.07 2.35 -3.74
CA ILE A 40 6.11 3.79 -3.94
C ILE A 40 7.46 4.13 -4.58
N CYS A 41 7.43 4.59 -5.82
CA CYS A 41 8.62 5.05 -6.54
C CYS A 41 8.83 6.54 -6.28
N MET A 42 9.99 6.87 -5.71
CA MET A 42 10.42 8.25 -5.48
C MET A 42 11.23 8.77 -6.68
N LYS A 43 11.39 10.09 -6.77
CA LYS A 43 12.11 10.78 -7.87
C LYS A 43 13.60 10.44 -7.98
N ASP A 44 14.20 9.98 -6.88
CA ASP A 44 15.59 9.50 -6.87
C ASP A 44 15.72 8.05 -7.41
N GLY A 45 14.60 7.43 -7.81
CA GLY A 45 14.54 6.07 -8.33
C GLY A 45 14.50 4.99 -7.25
N SER A 46 14.56 5.33 -5.96
CA SER A 46 14.53 4.36 -4.87
C SER A 46 13.08 3.95 -4.54
N PRO A 47 12.69 2.68 -4.72
CA PRO A 47 11.35 2.25 -4.38
C PRO A 47 11.23 1.96 -2.87
N LEU A 48 10.20 2.51 -2.24
CA LEU A 48 9.74 2.08 -0.92
C LEU A 48 8.69 0.99 -1.10
N LYS A 49 8.91 -0.19 -0.50
CA LYS A 49 7.96 -1.30 -0.53
C LYS A 49 7.30 -1.49 0.84
N LEU A 50 5.99 -1.42 0.88
CA LEU A 50 5.17 -1.70 2.06
C LEU A 50 4.39 -2.99 1.84
N THR A 51 4.63 -4.00 2.69
CA THR A 51 3.84 -5.24 2.71
C THR A 51 2.81 -5.17 3.82
N ILE A 52 1.53 -5.23 3.46
CA ILE A 52 0.40 -5.10 4.38
C ILE A 52 -0.24 -6.47 4.56
N HIS A 53 -0.38 -6.92 5.80
CA HIS A 53 -1.18 -8.09 6.13
C HIS A 53 -2.67 -7.72 6.18
N LEU A 54 -3.49 -8.41 5.40
CA LEU A 54 -4.92 -8.17 5.33
C LEU A 54 -5.66 -9.15 6.23
N GLY A 55 -6.54 -8.62 7.07
CA GLY A 55 -7.46 -9.42 7.89
C GLY A 55 -8.60 -10.01 7.05
N GLU A 56 -9.22 -11.06 7.56
CA GLU A 56 -10.43 -11.63 6.96
C GLU A 56 -11.55 -10.57 6.85
N GLY A 57 -12.25 -10.55 5.72
CA GLY A 57 -13.30 -9.56 5.44
C GLY A 57 -12.78 -8.16 5.07
N CYS A 58 -11.47 -7.93 5.05
CA CYS A 58 -10.89 -6.67 4.63
C CYS A 58 -10.96 -6.53 3.09
N THR A 59 -11.31 -5.33 2.62
CA THR A 59 -11.24 -4.99 1.21
C THR A 59 -9.78 -4.87 0.77
N ALA A 60 -9.42 -5.57 -0.30
CA ALA A 60 -8.10 -5.41 -0.91
C ALA A 60 -7.90 -4.00 -1.47
N LEU A 61 -6.66 -3.52 -1.46
CA LEU A 61 -6.32 -2.27 -2.12
C LEU A 61 -6.40 -2.46 -3.64
N ALA A 62 -6.90 -1.45 -4.33
CA ALA A 62 -6.96 -1.41 -5.79
C ALA A 62 -6.05 -0.28 -6.31
N ALA A 63 -5.46 -0.50 -7.49
CA ALA A 63 -4.81 0.58 -8.22
C ALA A 63 -5.86 1.62 -8.66
N GLY A 64 -5.50 2.90 -8.59
CA GLY A 64 -6.37 4.03 -8.92
C GLY A 64 -5.94 4.77 -10.19
N GLU A 65 -6.74 5.77 -10.56
CA GLU A 65 -6.42 6.69 -11.66
C GLU A 65 -5.23 7.59 -11.33
N ALA A 66 -4.60 8.15 -12.37
CA ALA A 66 -3.51 9.10 -12.20
C ALA A 66 -4.01 10.39 -11.54
N VAL A 67 -3.24 10.89 -10.57
CA VAL A 67 -3.54 12.17 -9.92
C VAL A 67 -3.20 13.30 -10.89
N VAL A 68 -4.20 14.15 -11.19
CA VAL A 68 -4.00 15.40 -11.91
C VAL A 68 -4.05 16.54 -10.89
N LEU A 69 -2.98 17.32 -10.83
CA LEU A 69 -2.93 18.48 -9.94
C LEU A 69 -3.74 19.63 -10.57
N PRO A 70 -4.67 20.25 -9.82
CA PRO A 70 -5.35 21.46 -10.26
C PRO A 70 -4.38 22.65 -10.34
N SER A 71 -4.77 23.70 -11.05
CA SER A 71 -4.01 24.96 -11.04
C SER A 71 -4.09 25.63 -9.67
N PRO A 72 -3.11 26.47 -9.29
CA PRO A 72 -3.14 27.15 -8.00
C PRO A 72 -4.42 27.96 -7.74
N GLU A 73 -4.99 28.57 -8.77
CA GLU A 73 -6.21 29.38 -8.69
C GLU A 73 -7.48 28.53 -8.46
N GLU A 74 -7.45 27.26 -8.85
CA GLU A 74 -8.54 26.30 -8.65
C GLU A 74 -8.58 25.74 -7.22
N VAL A 75 -7.47 25.85 -6.47
CA VAL A 75 -7.39 25.40 -5.08
C VAL A 75 -7.86 26.51 -4.16
N VAL A 76 -9.10 26.41 -3.68
CA VAL A 76 -9.65 27.35 -2.69
C VAL A 76 -9.02 27.07 -1.32
N ALA A 77 -8.54 28.13 -0.66
CA ALA A 77 -7.94 28.08 0.67
C ALA A 77 -8.93 27.75 1.80
#